data_AF-A0A933M223-F1
#
_entry.id   AF-A0A933M223-F1
#
_cell.length_a   1.000
_cell.length_b   1.000
_cell.length_c   1.000
_cell.angle_alpha   90.00
_cell.angle_beta   90.00
_cell.angle_gamma   90.00
#
_symmetry.space_group_name_H-M   'P 1'
#
loop_
_entity.id
_entity.type
_entity.pdbx_description
1 polymer ?
#
loop_
_entity_poly.entity_id
_entity_poly.type
_entity_poly.pdbx_seq_one_letter_code
_entity_poly.pdbx_strand_id
1 'polypeptide(L)' 'AFEIHRESENVWRVTGIKIERAANMTYWEYEDSALRFQKILEALGIRKALTEAGVKEGDAVLVGEAELEWSD' A
#
# COMPACT_ATOMS: atom_id res chain seq x y z
N ALA A 1 -0.82 -4.80 -13.75
CA ALA A 1 -0.07 -3.55 -13.62
C ALA A 1 -0.60 -2.79 -12.42
N PHE A 2 0.24 -1.98 -11.79
CA PHE A 2 -0.13 -1.02 -10.75
C PHE A 2 0.47 0.33 -11.12
N GLU A 3 -0.05 1.40 -10.56
CA GLU A 3 0.51 2.75 -10.67
C GLU A 3 0.58 3.39 -9.29
N ILE A 4 1.56 4.27 -9.10
CA ILE A 4 1.77 5.03 -7.87
C ILE A 4 1.63 6.51 -8.21
N HIS A 5 0.77 7.20 -7.47
CA HIS A 5 0.50 8.62 -7.61
C HIS A 5 0.76 9.30 -6.28
N ARG A 6 1.36 10.50 -6.29
CA ARG A 6 1.50 11.32 -5.08
C ARG A 6 0.31 12.29 -5.02
N GLU A 7 -0.57 12.13 -4.03
CA GLU A 7 -1.76 12.97 -3.88
C GLU A 7 -1.46 14.24 -3.08
N SER A 8 -0.55 14.16 -2.11
CA SER A 8 -0.08 15.30 -1.32
C SER A 8 1.37 15.10 -0.85
N GLU A 9 1.87 16.01 -0.01
CA GLU A 9 3.25 15.93 0.49
C GLU A 9 3.56 14.61 1.20
N ASN A 10 2.59 14.05 1.93
CA ASN A 10 2.73 12.85 2.75
C ASN A 10 1.66 11.79 2.44
N VAL A 11 0.97 11.89 1.30
CA VAL A 11 -0.06 10.94 0.87
C VAL A 11 0.26 10.39 -0.52
N TRP A 12 0.31 9.07 -0.59
CA TRP A 12 0.55 8.28 -1.80
C TRP A 12 -0.66 7.43 -2.11
N ARG A 13 -1.05 7.33 -3.38
CA ARG A 13 -2.08 6.41 -3.84
C ARG A 13 -1.47 5.34 -4.73
N VAL A 14 -1.76 4.08 -4.40
CA VAL A 14 -1.47 2.94 -5.27
C VAL A 14 -2.76 2.48 -5.90
N THR A 15 -2.78 2.42 -7.23
CA THR A 15 -3.92 1.91 -7.99
C THR A 15 -3.56 0.62 -8.70
N GLY A 16 -4.54 -0.27 -8.85
CA GLY A 16 -4.37 -1.51 -9.60
C GLY A 16 -5.29 -2.64 -9.14
N ILE A 17 -5.91 -3.32 -10.11
CA ILE A 17 -6.96 -4.34 -9.88
C ILE A 17 -6.53 -5.41 -8.86
N LYS A 18 -5.28 -5.87 -8.91
CA LYS A 18 -4.80 -6.92 -8.00
C LYS A 18 -4.65 -6.43 -6.56
N ILE A 19 -4.07 -5.25 -6.37
CA ILE A 19 -3.77 -4.74 -5.03
C ILE A 19 -5.02 -4.18 -4.36
N GLU A 20 -5.91 -3.54 -5.12
CA GLU A 20 -7.20 -3.07 -4.63
C GLU A 20 -8.10 -4.23 -4.17
N ARG A 21 -8.14 -5.34 -4.93
CA ARG A 21 -8.85 -6.55 -4.50
C ARG A 21 -8.26 -7.14 -3.23
N ALA A 22 -6.93 -7.22 -3.14
CA ALA A 22 -6.28 -7.69 -1.93
C ALA A 22 -6.62 -6.81 -0.72
N ALA A 23 -6.63 -5.47 -0.89
CA ALA A 23 -6.96 -4.53 0.16
C ALA A 23 -8.42 -4.66 0.62
N ASN A 24 -9.35 -4.79 -0.33
CA ASN A 24 -10.77 -4.97 -0.04
C ASN A 24 -11.07 -6.31 0.67
N MET A 25 -10.28 -7.36 0.38
CA MET A 25 -10.40 -8.66 1.05
C MET A 25 -9.61 -8.77 2.36
N THR A 26 -8.90 -7.72 2.78
CA THR A 26 -8.10 -7.72 4.00
C THR A 26 -8.96 -7.26 5.19
N TYR A 27 -8.99 -8.08 6.23
CA TYR A 27 -9.62 -7.73 7.51
C TYR A 27 -8.62 -6.95 8.37
N TRP A 28 -8.64 -5.62 8.28
CA TRP A 28 -7.63 -4.72 8.86
C TRP A 28 -7.61 -4.71 10.38
N GLU A 29 -8.68 -5.15 11.04
CA GLU A 29 -8.75 -5.29 12.50
C GLU A 29 -7.88 -6.44 13.04
N TYR A 30 -7.41 -7.33 12.17
CA TYR A 30 -6.55 -8.44 12.54
C TYR A 30 -5.12 -8.24 12.02
N GLU A 31 -4.16 -8.20 12.95
CA GLU A 31 -2.74 -8.00 12.67
C GLU A 31 -2.18 -9.02 11.65
N ASP A 32 -2.57 -10.30 11.77
CA ASP A 32 -2.16 -11.36 10.83
C ASP A 32 -2.63 -11.11 9.39
N SER A 33 -3.80 -10.48 9.22
CA SER A 33 -4.33 -10.13 7.91
C SER A 33 -3.57 -8.94 7.32
N ALA A 34 -3.24 -7.94 8.13
CA ALA A 34 -2.39 -6.82 7.74
C ALA A 34 -0.98 -7.30 7.33
N LEU A 35 -0.37 -8.22 8.10
CA LEU A 35 0.91 -8.83 7.73
C LEU A 35 0.84 -9.59 6.40
N ARG A 36 -0.27 -10.30 6.14
CA ARG A 36 -0.48 -10.95 4.84
C ARG A 36 -0.56 -9.93 3.71
N PHE A 37 -1.21 -8.80 3.93
CA PHE A 37 -1.25 -7.73 2.93
C PHE A 37 0.12 -7.13 2.65
N GLN A 38 0.96 -6.93 3.67
CA GLN A 38 2.34 -6.47 3.49
C GLN A 38 3.15 -7.42 2.59
N LYS A 39 3.00 -8.75 2.78
CA LYS A 39 3.64 -9.74 1.89
C LYS A 39 3.13 -9.66 0.45
N ILE A 40 1.86 -9.28 0.25
CA ILE A 40 1.30 -9.07 -1.10
C ILE A 40 1.94 -7.84 -1.76
N LEU A 41 2.13 -6.74 -1.03
CA LEU A 41 2.82 -5.55 -1.54
C LEU A 41 4.25 -5.89 -1.99
N GLU A 42 4.98 -6.68 -1.20
CA GLU A 42 6.33 -7.16 -1.55
C GLU A 42 6.32 -8.04 -2.80
N ALA A 43 5.42 -9.04 -2.83
CA ALA A 43 5.31 -9.97 -3.96
C ALA A 43 4.92 -9.27 -5.28
N LEU A 44 4.15 -8.18 -5.21
CA LEU A 44 3.79 -7.37 -6.36
C LEU A 44 4.85 -6.32 -6.73
N GLY A 45 5.92 -6.18 -5.94
CA GLY A 45 6.97 -5.19 -6.14
C GLY A 45 6.55 -3.75 -5.80
N ILE A 46 5.37 -3.58 -5.21
CA ILE A 46 4.81 -2.26 -4.86
C ILE A 46 5.64 -1.63 -3.75
N ARG A 47 6.08 -2.42 -2.76
CA ARG A 47 6.91 -1.91 -1.67
C ARG A 47 8.17 -1.21 -2.19
N LYS A 48 8.91 -1.90 -3.06
CA LYS A 48 10.11 -1.35 -3.72
C LYS A 48 9.78 -0.10 -4.55
N ALA A 49 8.70 -0.12 -5.31
CA ALA A 49 8.32 1.01 -6.14
C ALA A 49 7.92 2.26 -5.33
N LEU A 50 7.28 2.08 -4.16
CA LEU A 50 6.98 3.18 -3.23
C LEU A 50 8.26 3.77 -2.64
N THR A 51 9.22 2.93 -2.21
CA THR A 51 10.53 3.39 -1.74
C THR A 51 11.28 4.16 -2.83
N GLU A 52 11.29 3.66 -4.06
CA GLU A 52 11.91 4.35 -5.21
C GLU A 52 11.21 5.67 -5.57
N ALA A 53 9.88 5.75 -5.36
CA ALA A 53 9.12 6.98 -5.52
C ALA A 53 9.42 8.02 -4.41
N GLY A 54 9.97 7.58 -3.28
CA GLY A 54 10.38 8.44 -2.17
C GLY A 54 9.37 8.56 -1.04
N VAL A 55 8.53 7.53 -0.83
CA VAL A 55 7.72 7.41 0.38
C VAL A 55 8.61 7.41 1.62
N LYS A 56 8.13 8.01 2.71
CA LYS A 56 8.85 8.07 3.99
C LYS A 56 8.07 7.38 5.09
N GLU A 57 8.78 7.01 6.16
CA GLU A 57 8.15 6.53 7.39
C GLU A 57 7.14 7.55 7.91
N GLY A 58 5.93 7.09 8.22
CA GLY A 58 4.80 7.93 8.63
C GLY A 58 3.99 8.56 7.49
N ASP A 59 4.38 8.39 6.22
CA ASP A 59 3.53 8.77 5.08
C ASP A 59 2.30 7.86 5.00
N ALA A 60 1.18 8.39 4.53
CA ALA A 60 -0.03 7.62 4.26
C ALA A 60 0.01 7.02 2.85
N VAL A 61 -0.33 5.73 2.75
CA VAL A 61 -0.45 4.97 1.50
C VAL A 61 -1.90 4.49 1.35
N LEU A 62 -2.57 5.00 0.34
CA LEU A 62 -3.95 4.70 0.00
C LEU A 62 -4.01 3.61 -1.06
N VAL A 63 -4.78 2.56 -0.79
CA VAL A 63 -5.03 1.45 -1.71
C VAL A 63 -6.53 1.17 -1.76
N GLY A 64 -7.19 1.60 -2.85
CA GLY A 64 -8.65 1.58 -2.90
C GLY A 64 -9.24 2.44 -1.79
N GLU A 65 -10.00 1.82 -0.88
CA GLU A 65 -10.59 2.44 0.32
C GLU A 65 -9.72 2.25 1.58
N ALA A 66 -8.67 1.44 1.50
CA ALA A 66 -7.77 1.22 2.63
C ALA A 66 -6.73 2.34 2.73
N GLU A 67 -6.47 2.80 3.95
CA GLU A 67 -5.41 3.73 4.30
C GLU A 67 -4.41 3.04 5.23
N LEU A 68 -3.14 3.13 4.87
CA LEU A 68 -2.04 2.47 5.57
C LEU A 68 -0.98 3.49 5.92
N GLU A 69 -0.49 3.45 7.14
CA GLU A 69 0.72 4.19 7.50
C GLU A 69 1.94 3.41 7.00
N TRP A 70 2.88 4.11 6.37
CA TRP A 70 4.11 3.51 5.88
C TRP A 70 5.12 3.30 7.01
N SER A 71 5.55 2.06 7.19
CA SER A 71 6.66 1.66 8.05
C SER A 71 7.68 0.88 7.23
N ASP A 72 8.96 1.26 7.28
CA ASP A 72 10.04 0.51 6.62
C ASP A 72 10.56 -0.65 7.50
#